data_AF-A0AA43LX47-F1
#
_entry.id   AF-A0AA43LX47-F1
#
_cell.length_a   1.000
_cell.length_b   1.000
_cell.length_c   1.000
_cell.angle_alpha   90.00
_cell.angle_beta   90.00
_cell.angle_gamma   90.00
#
_symmetry.space_group_name_H-M   'P 1'
#
loop_
_entity.id
_entity.type
_entity.pdbx_description
1 polymer ?
#
loop_
_entity_poly.entity_id
_entity_poly.type
_entity_poly.pdbx_seq_one_letter_code
_entity_poly.pdbx_strand_id
1 'polypeptide(L)'
;MLPIRRRGQTFAEVYNVHFNGAKHLSLTDLPLYSPFLTYLLQGGKADIDKYYCIESMNRLVLQFFDYTLKGLGDFSPIEMY
;
A
#
# COMPACT_ATOMS: atom_id res chain seq x y z
N MET A 1 -3.68 -19.18 -2.68
CA MET A 1 -4.80 -18.59 -3.46
C MET A 1 -4.19 -17.92 -4.68
N LEU A 2 -4.46 -18.43 -5.89
CA LEU A 2 -3.84 -17.94 -7.13
C LEU A 2 -4.69 -16.80 -7.74
N PRO A 3 -4.10 -15.73 -8.29
CA PRO A 3 -4.86 -14.61 -8.83
C PRO A 3 -5.55 -14.96 -10.15
N ILE A 4 -6.77 -14.43 -10.31
CA ILE A 4 -7.62 -14.59 -11.49
C ILE A 4 -7.04 -13.76 -12.65
N ARG A 5 -6.56 -14.44 -13.70
CA ARG A 5 -6.01 -13.85 -14.92
C ARG A 5 -7.13 -13.35 -15.85
N ARG A 6 -7.26 -12.03 -16.04
CA ARG A 6 -8.04 -11.44 -17.16
C ARG A 6 -7.17 -11.44 -18.42
N ARG A 7 -7.65 -12.00 -19.54
CA ARG A 7 -6.93 -12.03 -20.83
C ARG A 7 -6.88 -10.61 -21.43
N GLY A 8 -5.70 -10.18 -21.92
CA GLY A 8 -5.58 -9.04 -22.84
C GLY A 8 -4.65 -7.88 -22.42
N GLN A 9 -4.04 -7.91 -21.23
CA GLN A 9 -3.04 -6.90 -20.84
C GLN A 9 -1.73 -7.62 -20.49
N THR A 10 -0.68 -7.39 -21.27
CA THR A 10 0.70 -7.66 -20.85
C THR A 10 1.09 -6.55 -19.90
N PHE A 11 0.86 -6.74 -18.60
CA PHE A 11 1.59 -5.97 -17.61
C PHE A 11 3.05 -6.39 -17.71
N ALA A 12 3.96 -5.45 -17.98
CA ALA A 12 5.38 -5.76 -18.05
C ALA A 12 5.85 -6.35 -16.71
N GLU A 13 5.38 -5.76 -15.60
CA GLU A 13 5.72 -6.16 -14.23
C GLU A 13 4.51 -5.91 -13.31
N VAL A 14 4.30 -6.78 -12.32
CA VAL A 14 3.23 -6.67 -11.31
C VAL A 14 3.83 -6.93 -9.93
N TYR A 15 3.61 -6.00 -9.00
CA TYR A 15 4.10 -6.09 -7.63
C TYR A 15 2.94 -6.09 -6.66
N ASN A 16 2.99 -6.98 -5.67
CA ASN A 16 2.01 -7.04 -4.59
C ASN A 16 2.76 -6.90 -3.26
N VAL A 17 2.28 -6.00 -2.40
CA VAL A 17 2.82 -5.79 -1.06
C VAL A 17 1.69 -5.90 -0.05
N HIS A 18 1.98 -6.45 1.11
CA HIS A 18 1.02 -6.62 2.20
C HIS A 18 1.44 -5.80 3.41
N PHE A 19 0.55 -4.94 3.90
CA PHE A 19 0.75 -4.22 5.16
C PHE A 19 0.07 -5.00 6.27
N ASN A 20 0.85 -5.69 7.10
CA ASN A 20 0.32 -6.57 8.13
C ASN A 20 -0.39 -5.76 9.22
N GLY A 21 -1.60 -6.16 9.59
CA GLY A 21 -2.42 -5.44 10.57
C GLY A 21 -3.02 -4.11 10.07
N ALA A 22 -2.83 -3.76 8.80
CA ALA A 22 -3.52 -2.62 8.20
C ALA A 22 -4.99 -2.92 7.95
N LYS A 23 -5.82 -1.88 8.03
CA LYS A 23 -7.21 -1.89 7.54
C LYS A 23 -7.33 -0.97 6.34
N HIS A 24 -8.50 -0.99 5.68
CA HIS A 24 -8.70 -0.29 4.42
C HIS A 24 -8.29 1.20 4.46
N LEU A 25 -8.61 1.91 5.55
CA LEU A 25 -8.33 3.34 5.67
C LEU A 25 -6.93 3.64 6.23
N SER A 26 -6.14 2.62 6.59
CA SER A 26 -4.73 2.79 7.02
C SER A 26 -3.87 3.42 5.93
N LEU A 27 -4.23 3.26 4.66
CA LEU A 27 -3.54 3.82 3.48
C LEU A 27 -4.02 5.23 3.10
N THR A 28 -4.65 5.93 4.04
CA THR A 28 -5.14 7.31 3.86
C THR A 28 -4.70 8.15 5.05
N ASP A 29 -4.83 9.47 4.96
CA ASP A 29 -4.53 10.34 6.10
C ASP A 29 -5.65 10.35 7.16
N LEU A 30 -6.81 9.72 6.90
CA LEU A 30 -7.94 9.77 7.82
C LEU A 30 -7.61 9.30 9.26
N PRO A 31 -6.83 8.23 9.48
CA PRO A 31 -6.40 7.81 10.83
C PRO A 31 -5.52 8.85 11.55
N LEU A 32 -4.88 9.77 10.82
CA LEU A 32 -4.10 10.87 11.40
C LEU A 32 -5.02 11.98 11.89
N TYR A 33 -6.01 12.36 11.08
CA TYR A 33 -6.88 13.52 11.34
C TYR A 33 -8.14 13.20 12.13
N SER A 34 -8.76 12.03 11.92
CA SER A 34 -10.01 11.63 12.57
C SER A 34 -10.02 10.14 12.94
N PRO A 35 -9.26 9.74 13.99
CA PRO A 35 -9.20 8.36 14.45
C PRO A 35 -10.58 7.76 14.79
N PHE A 36 -11.50 8.59 15.29
CA PHE A 36 -12.86 8.18 15.61
C PHE A 36 -13.65 7.78 14.35
N LEU A 37 -13.62 8.62 13.30
CA LEU A 37 -14.33 8.33 12.06
C LEU A 37 -13.70 7.13 11.34
N THR A 38 -12.37 7.05 11.34
CA THR A 38 -11.62 5.88 10.85
C THR A 38 -12.12 4.59 11.52
N TYR A 39 -12.17 4.56 12.86
CA TYR A 39 -12.63 3.39 13.62
C TYR A 39 -14.03 2.95 13.19
N LEU A 40 -14.96 3.90 13.04
CA LEU A 40 -16.33 3.61 12.65
C LEU A 40 -16.41 3.04 11.23
N LEU A 41 -15.78 3.70 10.25
CA LEU A 41 -15.89 3.35 8.84
C LEU A 41 -15.18 2.04 8.49
N GLN A 42 -14.06 1.74 9.12
CA GLN A 42 -13.29 0.52 8.85
C GLN A 42 -13.64 -0.65 9.79
N GLY A 43 -14.64 -0.49 10.66
CA GLY A 43 -15.10 -1.54 11.57
C GLY A 43 -14.07 -1.92 12.64
N GLY A 44 -13.44 -0.94 13.28
CA GLY A 44 -12.55 -1.11 14.42
C GLY A 44 -11.14 -0.57 14.22
N LYS A 45 -10.29 -0.71 15.25
CA LYS A 45 -8.89 -0.28 15.22
C LYS A 45 -8.07 -1.14 14.25
N ALA A 46 -7.08 -0.53 13.58
CA ALA A 46 -6.03 -1.26 12.85
C ALA A 46 -4.87 -1.56 13.81
N ASP A 47 -4.17 -2.67 13.59
CA ASP A 47 -3.07 -3.09 14.45
C ASP A 47 -1.74 -2.42 14.05
N ILE A 48 -1.60 -2.06 12.78
CA ILE A 48 -0.43 -1.34 12.27
C ILE A 48 -0.36 0.10 12.81
N ASP A 49 0.84 0.59 13.05
CA ASP A 49 1.04 2.01 13.35
C ASP A 49 0.70 2.89 12.13
N LYS A 50 -0.05 3.96 12.39
CA LYS A 50 -0.59 4.83 11.34
C LYS A 50 0.48 5.64 10.59
N TYR A 51 1.56 6.02 11.27
CA TYR A 51 2.67 6.76 10.64
C TYR A 51 3.54 5.82 9.83
N TYR A 52 3.89 4.67 10.40
CA TYR A 52 4.65 3.65 9.68
C TYR A 52 3.93 3.19 8.40
N CYS A 53 2.61 3.00 8.45
CA CYS A 53 1.82 2.61 7.29
C CYS A 53 1.89 3.65 6.16
N ILE A 54 1.60 4.93 6.46
CA ILE A 54 1.57 5.98 5.44
C ILE A 54 2.98 6.31 4.90
N GLU A 55 4.01 6.33 5.76
CA GLU A 55 5.38 6.62 5.35
C GLU A 55 5.95 5.50 4.45
N SER A 56 5.67 4.24 4.79
CA SER A 56 6.09 3.09 4.00
C SER A 56 5.36 3.04 2.66
N MET A 57 4.06 3.32 2.64
CA MET A 57 3.29 3.45 1.40
C MET A 57 3.83 4.58 0.51
N ASN A 58 4.07 5.78 1.06
CA ASN A 58 4.59 6.91 0.30
C ASN A 58 5.97 6.62 -0.30
N ARG A 59 6.85 5.96 0.47
CA ARG A 59 8.17 5.53 -0.01
C ARG A 59 8.05 4.53 -1.17
N LEU A 60 7.19 3.52 -1.04
CA LEU A 60 6.94 2.53 -2.08
C LEU A 60 6.41 3.15 -3.37
N VAL A 61 5.40 4.03 -3.26
CA VAL A 61 4.80 4.72 -4.40
C VAL A 61 5.84 5.59 -5.11
N LEU A 62 6.66 6.33 -4.34
CA LEU A 62 7.73 7.14 -4.91
C LEU A 62 8.76 6.29 -5.65
N GLN A 63 9.27 5.22 -5.01
CA GLN A 63 10.23 4.31 -5.63
C GLN A 63 9.67 3.65 -6.90
N PHE A 64 8.40 3.25 -6.87
CA PHE A 64 7.73 2.68 -8.04
C PHE A 64 7.68 3.69 -9.19
N PHE A 65 7.30 4.94 -8.94
CA PHE A 65 7.26 5.97 -9.99
C PHE A 65 8.64 6.40 -10.47
N ASP A 66 9.64 6.46 -9.59
CA ASP A 66 11.02 6.76 -9.97
C ASP A 66 11.58 5.69 -10.91
N TYR A 67 11.37 4.41 -10.58
CA TYR A 67 11.77 3.29 -11.43
C TYR A 67 10.99 3.27 -12.75
N THR A 68 9.65 3.28 -12.71
CA THR A 68 8.81 3.05 -13.90
C THR A 68 8.71 4.24 -14.84
N LEU A 69 8.71 5.47 -14.33
CA LEU A 69 8.46 6.67 -15.14
C LEU A 69 9.73 7.50 -15.40
N LYS A 70 10.72 7.41 -14.51
CA LYS A 70 11.95 8.20 -14.62
C LYS A 70 13.18 7.37 -14.98
N GLY A 71 13.09 6.03 -14.92
CA GLY A 71 14.22 5.15 -15.14
C GLY A 71 15.32 5.33 -14.07
N LEU A 72 14.93 5.69 -12.85
CA LEU A 72 15.83 5.94 -11.73
C LEU A 72 15.78 4.78 -10.73
N GLY A 73 16.94 4.21 -10.43
CA GLY A 73 17.08 3.13 -9.45
C GLY A 73 16.39 1.84 -9.86
N ASP A 74 16.20 0.94 -8.89
CA ASP A 74 15.50 -0.34 -9.04
C ASP A 74 14.27 -0.39 -8.12
N PHE A 75 13.27 -1.20 -8.48
CA PHE A 75 12.09 -1.43 -7.64
C PHE A 75 12.01 -2.88 -7.16
N SER A 76 12.34 -3.10 -5.88
CA SER A 76 12.31 -4.40 -5.20
C SER A 76 11.65 -4.28 -3.81
N PRO A 77 10.31 -4.16 -3.75
CA PRO A 77 9.62 -4.06 -2.46
C PRO A 77 9.71 -5.39 -1.70
N ILE A 78 9.82 -5.32 -0.36
CA ILE A 78 9.58 -6.51 0.47
C ILE A 78 8.10 -6.91 0.41
N GLU A 79 7.79 -8.19 0.60
CA GLU A 79 6.41 -8.68 0.48
C GLU A 79 5.52 -8.21 1.62
N MET A 80 6.08 -8.01 2.82
CA MET A 80 5.33 -7.68 4.04
C MET A 80 5.93 -6.49 4.76
N TYR A 81 5.10 -5.48 5.02
CA TYR A 81 5.39 -4.29 5.80
C TYR A 81 4.67 -4.32 7.13
#